data_AF-A0A536CP44-F1
#
_entry.id   AF-A0A536CP44-F1
#
_cell.length_a   1.000
_cell.length_b   1.000
_cell.length_c   1.000
_cell.angle_alpha   90.00
_cell.angle_beta   90.00
_cell.angle_gamma   90.00
#
_symmetry.space_group_name_H-M   'P 1'
#
loop_
_entity.id
_entity.type
_entity.pdbx_description
1 polymer ?
#
loop_
_entity_poly.entity_id
_entity_poly.type
_entity_poly.pdbx_seq_one_letter_code
_entity_poly.pdbx_strand_id
1 'polypeptide(L)'
;MGFLPTGQRQLSWSGVDGLARIAIACQGGGSRTAFTAGALGRLLRWCEAGPALDDQRVQVLALSGTSGGAMCGLLAWYALLTQDAGGRSPAALLRDFWSDLSATEWWDVGLNAALVGATRLEEYVTLPQISPYTFEAWRALTPPPAREWLNGRARLRHLLEQHVDFPKLA
;
A
#
# COMPACT_ATOMS: atom_id res chain seq x y z
N MET A 1 -53.60 -8.01 -19.51
CA MET A 1 -52.54 -7.77 -18.51
C MET A 1 -51.25 -8.34 -19.09
N GLY A 2 -50.54 -7.56 -19.92
CA GLY A 2 -49.32 -7.99 -20.61
C GLY A 2 -48.18 -7.10 -20.17
N PHE A 3 -47.32 -7.63 -19.30
CA PHE A 3 -46.13 -6.94 -18.82
C PHE A 3 -45.08 -6.88 -19.95
N LEU A 4 -44.71 -5.66 -20.34
CA LEU A 4 -43.51 -5.41 -21.15
C LEU A 4 -42.28 -5.76 -20.31
N PRO A 5 -41.31 -6.54 -20.82
CA PRO A 5 -40.04 -6.69 -20.12
C PRO A 5 -39.24 -5.40 -20.29
N THR A 6 -38.96 -4.82 -19.12
CA THR A 6 -38.10 -3.67 -18.88
C THR A 6 -36.77 -3.85 -19.61
N GLY A 7 -36.45 -2.90 -20.49
CA GLY A 7 -35.14 -2.81 -21.13
C GLY A 7 -34.06 -2.66 -20.07
N GLN A 8 -33.41 -3.77 -19.71
CA GLN A 8 -32.08 -3.72 -19.15
C GLN A 8 -31.16 -3.22 -20.26
N ARG A 9 -30.70 -1.97 -20.14
CA ARG A 9 -29.53 -1.50 -20.88
C ARG A 9 -28.37 -2.38 -20.44
N GLN A 10 -28.13 -3.43 -21.20
CA GLN A 10 -26.86 -4.13 -21.20
C GLN A 10 -25.82 -3.05 -21.51
N LEU A 11 -24.95 -2.74 -20.54
CA LEU A 11 -23.76 -1.96 -20.80
C LEU A 11 -22.89 -2.83 -21.72
N SER A 12 -23.18 -2.78 -23.02
CA SER A 12 -22.34 -3.41 -24.03
C SER A 12 -21.05 -2.63 -24.05
N TRP A 13 -20.00 -3.21 -23.46
CA TRP A 13 -18.61 -2.83 -23.67
C TRP A 13 -18.17 -3.23 -25.10
N SER A 14 -18.99 -2.91 -26.11
CA SER A 14 -18.67 -3.08 -27.52
C SER A 14 -17.76 -1.92 -27.91
N GLY A 15 -16.50 -2.04 -27.54
CA GLY A 15 -15.47 -1.04 -27.74
C GLY A 15 -14.19 -1.42 -27.02
N VAL A 16 -13.48 -2.41 -27.57
CA VAL A 16 -12.07 -2.36 -28.00
C VAL A 16 -11.68 -3.82 -28.23
N ASP A 17 -11.89 -4.29 -29.46
CA ASP A 17 -11.31 -5.57 -29.88
C ASP A 17 -9.78 -5.38 -29.86
N GLY A 18 -9.09 -6.12 -28.98
CA GLY A 18 -7.62 -6.12 -28.88
C GLY A 18 -7.01 -5.59 -27.57
N LEU A 19 -7.79 -5.17 -26.57
CA LEU A 19 -7.27 -4.79 -25.23
C LEU A 19 -7.88 -5.60 -24.09
N ALA A 20 -7.01 -6.28 -23.33
CA ALA A 20 -7.35 -6.93 -22.06
C ALA A 20 -7.18 -5.91 -20.93
N ARG A 21 -8.30 -5.42 -20.41
CA ARG A 21 -8.35 -4.40 -19.37
C ARG A 21 -8.33 -5.04 -17.98
N ILE A 22 -7.34 -4.66 -17.17
CA ILE A 22 -7.13 -5.25 -15.85
C ILE A 22 -7.26 -4.19 -14.76
N ALA A 23 -8.05 -4.50 -13.73
CA ALA A 23 -8.06 -3.79 -12.46
C ALA A 23 -7.37 -4.65 -11.40
N ILE A 24 -6.47 -4.06 -10.61
CA ILE A 24 -5.68 -4.78 -9.61
C ILE A 24 -6.06 -4.29 -8.21
N ALA A 25 -6.49 -5.21 -7.36
CA ALA A 25 -6.78 -4.94 -5.96
C ALA A 25 -5.62 -5.43 -5.07
N CYS A 26 -4.98 -4.50 -4.37
CA CYS A 26 -3.85 -4.76 -3.49
C CYS A 26 -4.35 -5.02 -2.07
N GLN A 27 -4.22 -6.26 -1.62
CA GLN A 27 -4.58 -6.66 -0.26
C GLN A 27 -3.65 -5.99 0.77
N GLY A 28 -4.24 -5.41 1.82
CA GLY A 28 -3.53 -4.93 2.99
C GLY A 28 -3.14 -6.05 3.97
N GLY A 29 -2.15 -5.79 4.83
CA GLY A 29 -1.72 -6.76 5.84
C GLY A 29 -0.64 -6.28 6.80
N GLY A 30 -0.47 -4.96 6.95
CA GLY A 30 0.66 -4.37 7.67
C GLY A 30 1.98 -4.56 6.93
N SER A 31 3.06 -4.90 7.65
CA SER A 31 4.40 -5.13 7.07
C SER A 31 4.44 -6.26 6.03
N ARG A 32 3.53 -7.24 6.12
CA ARG A 32 3.39 -8.31 5.11
C ARG A 32 3.08 -7.78 3.71
N THR A 33 2.57 -6.56 3.59
CA THR A 33 2.29 -5.93 2.29
C THR A 33 3.56 -5.62 1.49
N ALA A 34 4.77 -5.71 2.07
CA ALA A 34 6.02 -5.74 1.31
C ALA A 34 6.04 -6.87 0.25
N PHE A 35 5.40 -8.02 0.53
CA PHE A 35 5.20 -9.07 -0.46
C PHE A 35 4.28 -8.61 -1.60
N THR A 36 3.14 -7.97 -1.28
CA THR A 36 2.22 -7.40 -2.27
C THR A 36 2.93 -6.39 -3.17
N ALA A 37 3.81 -5.57 -2.63
CA ALA A 37 4.63 -4.64 -3.41
C ALA A 37 5.57 -5.35 -4.38
N GLY A 38 6.24 -6.43 -3.95
CA GLY A 38 7.07 -7.25 -4.82
C GLY A 38 6.26 -7.91 -5.95
N ALA A 39 5.10 -8.49 -5.61
CA ALA A 39 4.19 -9.11 -6.57
C ALA A 39 3.64 -8.09 -7.58
N LEU A 40 3.15 -6.94 -7.11
CA LEU A 40 2.64 -5.85 -7.94
C LEU A 40 3.73 -5.31 -8.86
N GLY A 41 4.93 -5.05 -8.33
CA GLY A 41 6.06 -4.58 -9.14
C GLY A 41 6.45 -5.57 -10.23
N ARG A 42 6.38 -6.89 -9.96
CA ARG A 42 6.63 -7.92 -10.99
C ARG A 42 5.51 -7.97 -12.03
N LEU A 43 4.26 -7.86 -11.61
CA LEU A 43 3.10 -7.83 -12.51
C LEU A 43 3.14 -6.62 -13.44
N LEU A 44 3.46 -5.42 -12.93
CA LEU A 44 3.53 -4.20 -13.74
C LEU A 44 4.67 -4.24 -14.75
N ARG A 45 5.85 -4.75 -14.38
CA ARG A 45 6.93 -5.00 -15.35
C ARG A 45 6.52 -5.99 -16.43
N TRP A 46 5.76 -7.02 -16.06
CA TRP A 46 5.20 -7.95 -17.04
C TRP A 46 4.24 -7.23 -17.98
N CYS A 47 3.33 -6.39 -17.48
CA CYS A 47 2.42 -5.58 -18.31
C CYS A 47 3.17 -4.60 -19.24
N GLU A 48 4.22 -3.94 -18.75
CA GLU A 48 5.07 -3.01 -19.51
C GLU A 48 5.78 -3.71 -20.69
N ALA A 49 6.14 -4.98 -20.54
CA ALA A 49 6.73 -5.79 -21.61
C ALA A 49 5.77 -6.05 -22.80
N GLY A 50 4.52 -5.59 -22.71
CA GLY A 50 3.51 -5.73 -23.76
C GLY A 50 3.01 -7.16 -24.00
N PRO A 51 2.66 -7.93 -22.96
CA PRO A 51 2.17 -9.29 -23.12
C PRO A 51 0.75 -9.26 -23.69
N ALA A 52 0.39 -10.36 -24.34
CA ALA A 52 -0.97 -10.63 -24.76
C ALA A 52 -1.66 -11.59 -23.77
N LEU A 53 -2.92 -11.31 -23.46
CA LEU A 53 -3.83 -12.21 -22.77
C LEU A 53 -4.97 -12.50 -23.74
N ASP A 54 -5.14 -13.76 -24.15
CA ASP A 54 -6.12 -14.17 -25.16
C ASP A 54 -6.05 -13.31 -26.45
N ASP A 55 -4.83 -13.14 -26.99
CA ASP A 55 -4.50 -12.29 -28.16
C ASP A 55 -4.79 -10.78 -27.99
N GLN A 56 -5.09 -10.34 -26.76
CA GLN A 56 -5.34 -8.93 -26.44
C GLN A 56 -4.18 -8.31 -25.67
N ARG A 57 -3.74 -7.11 -26.07
CA ARG A 57 -2.69 -6.40 -25.34
C ARG A 57 -3.20 -5.99 -23.95
N VAL A 58 -2.40 -6.25 -22.93
CA VAL A 58 -2.77 -5.94 -21.55
C VAL A 58 -2.69 -4.43 -21.27
N GLN A 59 -3.73 -3.91 -20.63
CA GLN A 59 -3.78 -2.53 -20.13
C GLN A 59 -4.28 -2.52 -18.68
N VAL A 60 -3.48 -1.94 -17.77
CA VAL A 60 -3.91 -1.70 -16.38
C VAL A 60 -4.77 -0.44 -16.35
N LEU A 61 -6.02 -0.56 -15.90
CA LEU A 61 -6.97 0.57 -15.83
C LEU A 61 -7.16 1.12 -14.43
N ALA A 62 -6.99 0.29 -13.40
CA ALA A 62 -7.28 0.71 -12.04
C ALA A 62 -6.43 -0.06 -11.03
N LEU A 63 -6.05 0.66 -9.97
CA LEU A 63 -5.41 0.11 -8.78
C LEU A 63 -6.26 0.47 -7.57
N SER A 64 -6.52 -0.50 -6.71
CA SER A 64 -7.20 -0.29 -5.43
C SER A 64 -6.46 -0.99 -4.30
N GLY A 65 -6.79 -0.66 -3.05
CA GLY A 65 -6.24 -1.36 -1.90
C GLY A 65 -6.66 -0.73 -0.58
N THR A 66 -6.32 -1.41 0.51
CA THR A 66 -6.61 -0.96 1.89
C THR A 66 -5.35 -0.94 2.73
N SER A 67 -5.18 0.09 3.58
CA SER A 67 -4.00 0.26 4.44
C SER A 67 -2.69 0.22 3.64
N GLY A 68 -1.74 -0.65 3.95
CA GLY A 68 -0.52 -0.84 3.15
C GLY A 68 -0.79 -1.14 1.67
N GLY A 69 -1.90 -1.82 1.35
CA GLY A 69 -2.29 -2.10 -0.04
C GLY A 69 -2.69 -0.83 -0.79
N ALA A 70 -3.28 0.14 -0.09
CA ALA A 70 -3.56 1.47 -0.66
C ALA A 70 -2.25 2.21 -0.95
N MET A 71 -1.22 2.06 -0.11
CA MET A 71 0.11 2.62 -0.38
C MET A 71 0.73 1.98 -1.62
N CYS A 72 0.66 0.66 -1.77
CA CYS A 72 1.10 -0.02 -2.99
C CYS A 72 0.37 0.49 -4.24
N GLY A 73 -0.96 0.62 -4.18
CA GLY A 73 -1.76 1.15 -5.28
C GLY A 73 -1.38 2.59 -5.63
N LEU A 74 -1.23 3.46 -4.62
CA LEU A 74 -0.81 4.86 -4.80
C LEU A 74 0.57 4.95 -5.46
N LEU A 75 1.58 4.28 -4.91
CA LEU A 75 2.96 4.33 -5.41
C LEU A 75 3.04 3.81 -6.84
N ALA A 76 2.39 2.68 -7.11
CA ALA A 76 2.34 2.11 -8.46
C ALA A 76 1.65 3.06 -9.45
N TRP A 77 0.50 3.63 -9.08
CA TRP A 77 -0.22 4.57 -9.95
C TRP A 77 0.61 5.83 -10.23
N TYR A 78 1.22 6.39 -9.17
CA TYR A 78 2.10 7.55 -9.28
C TYR A 78 3.28 7.29 -10.22
N ALA A 79 3.93 6.13 -10.11
CA ALA A 79 5.01 5.74 -11.00
C ALA A 79 4.54 5.62 -12.46
N LEU A 80 3.38 5.00 -12.70
CA LEU A 80 2.80 4.91 -14.04
C LEU A 80 2.48 6.28 -14.64
N LEU A 81 1.94 7.22 -13.84
CA LEU A 81 1.63 8.58 -14.29
C LEU A 81 2.88 9.42 -14.62
N THR A 82 3.99 9.16 -13.93
CA THR A 82 5.23 9.95 -14.06
C THR A 82 6.27 9.32 -14.97
N GLN A 83 6.03 8.09 -15.46
CA GLN A 83 6.99 7.32 -16.23
C GLN A 83 7.47 8.05 -17.50
N ASP A 84 6.56 8.66 -18.25
CA ASP A 84 6.89 9.39 -19.48
C ASP A 84 7.69 10.68 -19.22
N ALA A 85 7.63 11.20 -17.99
CA ALA A 85 8.40 12.36 -17.54
C ALA A 85 9.75 11.97 -16.90
N GLY A 86 10.23 10.73 -17.11
CA GLY A 86 11.46 10.22 -16.51
C GLY A 86 11.32 9.81 -15.04
N GLY A 87 10.09 9.56 -14.58
CA GLY A 87 9.79 9.04 -13.25
C GLY A 87 10.40 7.65 -13.00
N ARG A 88 10.37 7.21 -11.73
CA ARG A 88 10.86 5.87 -11.36
C ARG A 88 9.91 4.80 -11.89
N SER A 89 10.45 3.63 -12.27
CA SER A 89 9.61 2.47 -12.58
C SER A 89 8.74 2.09 -11.35
N PRO A 90 7.51 1.58 -11.56
CA PRO A 90 6.63 1.17 -10.46
C PRO A 90 7.31 0.17 -9.52
N ALA A 91 8.04 -0.77 -10.10
CA ALA A 91 8.82 -1.76 -9.37
C ALA A 91 9.89 -1.16 -8.44
N ALA A 92 10.66 -0.20 -8.93
CA ALA A 92 11.71 0.43 -8.15
C ALA A 92 11.10 1.27 -7.02
N LEU A 93 10.09 2.08 -7.33
CA LEU A 93 9.44 2.93 -6.34
C LEU A 93 8.81 2.12 -5.20
N LEU A 94 8.11 1.02 -5.54
CA LEU A 94 7.55 0.10 -4.55
C LEU A 94 8.66 -0.50 -3.67
N ARG A 95 9.72 -1.04 -4.26
CA ARG A 95 10.82 -1.64 -3.51
C ARG A 95 11.47 -0.63 -2.57
N ASP A 96 11.79 0.55 -3.06
CA ASP A 96 12.52 1.56 -2.30
C ASP A 96 11.68 2.07 -1.13
N PHE A 97 10.39 2.36 -1.35
CA PHE A 97 9.47 2.73 -0.26
C PHE A 97 9.39 1.65 0.83
N TRP A 98 9.22 0.38 0.45
CA TRP A 98 9.12 -0.69 1.44
C TRP A 98 10.46 -1.01 2.13
N SER A 99 11.58 -0.70 1.48
CA SER A 99 12.91 -0.73 2.10
C SER A 99 13.04 0.36 3.16
N ASP A 100 12.63 1.59 2.86
CA ASP A 100 12.70 2.73 3.79
C ASP A 100 11.69 2.60 4.94
N LEU A 101 10.54 1.97 4.68
CA LEU A 101 9.54 1.66 5.70
C LEU A 101 9.99 0.50 6.62
N SER A 102 10.95 -0.33 6.18
CA SER A 102 11.43 -1.44 6.98
C SER A 102 12.18 -0.95 8.23
N ALA A 103 11.92 -1.59 9.37
CA ALA A 103 12.58 -1.26 10.63
C ALA A 103 14.03 -1.74 10.60
N THR A 104 14.91 -0.94 10.01
CA THR A 104 16.36 -1.18 9.93
C THR A 104 17.13 -0.62 11.12
N GLU A 105 16.46 0.11 12.03
CA GLU A 105 17.08 0.62 13.25
C GLU A 105 17.11 -0.45 14.35
N TRP A 106 18.31 -0.75 14.83
CA TRP A 106 18.62 -1.67 15.92
C TRP A 106 17.76 -1.47 17.19
N TRP A 107 17.32 -0.25 17.48
CA TRP A 107 16.43 0.05 18.61
C TRP A 107 14.97 -0.36 18.37
N ASP A 108 14.46 -0.30 17.14
CA ASP A 108 13.10 -0.75 16.80
C ASP A 108 12.99 -2.29 16.93
N VAL A 109 14.05 -3.02 16.58
CA VAL A 109 14.14 -4.48 16.77
C VAL A 109 14.21 -4.84 18.25
N GLY A 110 15.02 -4.12 19.03
CA GLY A 110 15.17 -4.34 20.48
C GLY A 110 13.88 -4.06 21.25
N LEU A 111 13.16 -2.98 20.92
CA LEU A 111 11.87 -2.64 21.54
C LEU A 111 10.76 -3.58 21.09
N ASN A 112 10.73 -3.99 19.82
CA ASN A 112 9.78 -4.99 19.34
C ASN A 112 10.02 -6.35 20.04
N ALA A 113 11.28 -6.76 20.20
CA ALA A 113 11.63 -7.97 20.94
C ALA A 113 11.27 -7.87 22.44
N ALA A 114 11.47 -6.69 23.06
CA ALA A 114 11.07 -6.44 24.44
C ALA A 114 9.54 -6.43 24.61
N LEU A 115 8.79 -5.86 23.67
CA LEU A 115 7.33 -5.83 23.69
C LEU A 115 6.74 -7.22 23.46
N VAL A 116 7.25 -7.98 22.48
CA VAL A 116 6.88 -9.40 22.27
C VAL A 116 7.29 -10.26 23.46
N GLY A 117 8.44 -9.95 24.09
CA GLY A 117 8.87 -10.59 25.34
C GLY A 117 7.89 -10.31 26.47
N ALA A 118 7.46 -9.06 26.63
CA ALA A 118 6.47 -8.66 27.63
C ALA A 118 5.11 -9.34 27.41
N THR A 119 4.61 -9.41 26.17
CA THR A 119 3.35 -10.11 25.89
C THR A 119 3.42 -11.62 26.09
N ARG A 120 4.59 -12.25 25.91
CA ARG A 120 4.80 -13.66 26.30
C ARG A 120 4.87 -13.85 27.81
N LEU A 121 5.36 -12.85 28.54
CA LEU A 121 5.35 -12.82 30.01
C LEU A 121 3.93 -12.63 30.59
N GLU A 122 2.95 -12.18 29.79
CA GLU A 122 1.54 -12.14 30.21
C GLU A 122 0.97 -13.53 30.55
N GLU A 123 1.55 -14.61 29.99
CA GLU A 123 1.20 -15.98 30.36
C GLU A 123 1.62 -16.35 31.80
N TYR A 124 2.54 -15.59 32.40
CA TYR A 124 3.11 -15.86 33.72
C TYR A 124 2.80 -14.76 34.75
N VAL A 125 2.51 -13.52 34.31
CA VAL A 125 2.25 -12.36 35.17
C VAL A 125 1.21 -11.46 34.49
N THR A 126 0.18 -11.00 35.20
CA THR A 126 -0.79 -10.04 34.64
C THR A 126 -0.11 -8.69 34.36
N LEU A 127 0.19 -8.40 33.10
CA LEU A 127 0.66 -7.09 32.67
C LEU A 127 -0.51 -6.23 32.18
N PRO A 128 -0.44 -4.90 32.37
CA PRO A 128 -1.43 -3.99 31.80
C PRO A 128 -1.35 -4.04 30.27
N GLN A 129 -2.51 -4.17 29.62
CA GLN A 129 -2.63 -4.14 28.15
C GLN A 129 -2.29 -2.74 27.62
N ILE A 130 -1.04 -2.55 27.21
CA ILE A 130 -0.58 -1.31 26.58
C ILE A 130 -0.69 -1.47 25.06
N SER A 131 -1.71 -0.85 24.47
CA SER A 131 -1.81 -0.72 23.02
C SER A 131 -0.89 0.43 22.55
N PRO A 132 -0.28 0.34 21.35
CA PRO A 132 0.42 1.47 20.74
C PRO A 132 -0.45 2.74 20.68
N TYR A 133 -1.76 2.58 20.56
CA TYR A 133 -2.74 3.67 20.57
C TYR A 133 -3.00 4.24 21.97
N THR A 134 -2.72 3.49 23.04
CA THR A 134 -2.84 3.97 24.42
C THR A 134 -1.90 5.15 24.68
N PHE A 135 -0.74 5.21 24.03
CA PHE A 135 0.19 6.32 24.19
C PHE A 135 -0.28 7.63 23.55
N GLU A 136 -1.16 7.60 22.55
CA GLU A 136 -1.81 8.82 22.04
C GLU A 136 -2.72 9.45 23.11
N ALA A 137 -3.36 8.62 23.96
CA ALA A 137 -4.20 9.09 25.07
C ALA A 137 -3.42 9.76 26.21
N TRP A 138 -2.14 9.41 26.38
CA TRP A 138 -1.25 9.99 27.40
C TRP A 138 -0.17 10.93 26.81
N ARG A 139 -0.38 11.45 25.60
CA ARG A 139 0.58 12.28 24.85
C ARG A 139 1.18 13.43 25.67
N ALA A 140 0.42 13.99 26.61
CA ALA A 140 0.86 15.05 27.51
C ALA A 140 1.93 14.61 28.52
N LEU A 141 1.92 13.34 28.95
CA LEU A 141 2.88 12.75 29.87
C LEU A 141 4.08 12.12 29.16
N THR A 142 4.00 11.94 27.83
CA THR A 142 5.10 11.39 27.03
C THR A 142 6.13 12.49 26.72
N PRO A 143 7.42 12.32 27.11
CA PRO A 143 8.46 13.30 26.82
C PRO A 143 8.73 13.45 25.31
N PRO A 144 9.24 14.60 24.84
CA PRO A 144 9.36 14.94 23.42
C PRO A 144 10.02 13.87 22.52
N PRO A 145 11.18 13.26 22.88
CA PRO A 145 11.81 12.27 22.01
C PRO A 145 10.95 11.02 21.82
N ALA A 146 10.24 10.58 22.87
CA ALA A 146 9.30 9.45 22.77
C ALA A 146 8.03 9.84 21.99
N ARG A 147 7.57 11.09 22.11
CA ARG A 147 6.38 11.60 21.41
C ARG A 147 6.58 11.69 19.89
N GLU A 148 7.77 12.12 19.46
CA GLU A 148 8.13 12.16 18.04
C GLU A 148 8.31 10.76 17.47
N TRP A 149 8.98 9.86 18.21
CA TRP A 149 9.13 8.46 17.83
C TRP A 149 7.78 7.72 17.70
N LEU A 150 6.85 7.95 18.63
CA LEU A 150 5.50 7.37 18.60
C LEU A 150 4.58 8.00 17.55
N ASN A 151 4.98 9.09 16.89
CA ASN A 151 4.16 9.75 15.88
C ASN A 151 4.25 9.03 14.52
N GLY A 152 3.78 7.78 14.48
CA GLY A 152 3.80 6.94 13.29
C GLY A 152 3.07 7.55 12.10
N ARG A 153 2.05 8.39 12.34
CA ARG A 153 1.35 9.14 11.27
C ARG A 153 2.24 10.18 10.61
N ALA A 154 2.99 10.96 11.39
CA ALA A 154 3.93 11.93 10.82
C ALA A 154 5.10 11.25 10.12
N ARG A 155 5.64 10.16 10.69
CA ARG A 155 6.68 9.35 10.06
C ARG A 155 6.21 8.77 8.72
N LEU A 156 5.03 8.16 8.69
CA LEU A 156 4.44 7.61 7.47
C LEU A 156 4.16 8.70 6.43
N ARG A 157 3.62 9.85 6.85
CA ARG A 157 3.40 10.99 5.97
C ARG A 157 4.70 11.45 5.32
N HIS A 158 5.74 11.64 6.12
CA HIS A 158 7.05 12.06 5.63
C HIS A 158 7.63 11.05 4.63
N LEU A 159 7.56 9.76 4.95
CA LEU A 159 7.99 8.69 4.03
C LEU A 159 7.20 8.71 2.72
N LEU A 160 5.88 8.93 2.75
CA LEU A 160 5.08 9.05 1.53
C LEU A 160 5.49 10.28 0.72
N GLU A 161 5.69 11.44 1.35
CA GLU A 161 6.12 12.68 0.69
C GLU A 161 7.54 12.58 0.08
N GLN A 162 8.41 11.72 0.62
CA GLN A 162 9.74 11.44 0.03
C GLN A 162 9.66 10.66 -1.29
N HIS A 163 8.61 9.84 -1.47
CA HIS A 163 8.45 8.96 -2.62
C HIS A 163 7.38 9.44 -3.60
N VAL A 164 6.46 10.30 -3.17
CA VAL A 164 5.33 10.81 -3.95
C VAL A 164 5.28 12.34 -3.87
N ASP A 165 5.39 12.98 -5.02
CA ASP A 165 5.15 14.41 -5.18
C ASP A 165 3.64 14.67 -5.28
N PHE A 166 2.97 14.76 -4.12
CA PHE A 166 1.53 15.02 -4.04
C PHE A 166 1.08 16.32 -4.74
N PRO A 167 1.83 17.43 -4.71
CA PRO A 167 1.51 18.61 -5.51
C PRO A 167 1.37 18.35 -7.02
N LYS A 168 2.04 17.34 -7.58
CA LYS A 168 1.88 16.94 -8.98
C LYS A 168 0.59 16.14 -9.26
N LEU A 169 -0.13 15.73 -8.22
CA LEU A 169 -1.36 14.92 -8.31
C LEU A 169 -2.65 15.74 -8.10
N ALA A 170 -2.55 17.03 -7.75
CA ALA A 170 -3.67 17.94 -7.53
C ALA A 170 -3.91 18.83 -8.75
#